data_AF-A0A9D2CMF1-F1
#
_entry.id   AF-A0A9D2CMF1-F1
#
_cell.length_a   1.000
_cell.length_b   1.000
_cell.length_c   1.000
_cell.angle_alpha   90.00
_cell.angle_beta   90.00
_cell.angle_gamma   90.00
#
_symmetry.space_group_name_H-M   'P 1'
#
loop_
_entity.id
_entity.type
_entity.pdbx_description
1 polymer ?
#
loop_
_entity_poly.entity_id
_entity_poly.type
_entity_poly.pdbx_seq_one_letter_code
_entity_poly.pdbx_strand_id
1 'polypeptide(L)'
;MEEKREELIDLVEKAYKDVRDLKFNTFRIKLLQFSKDLHNGKDCIKIMLDLRAELLQADLSLKLKDRISGLPKEYGDIYNFIFPQLKRIDSKVLDRYSRYGFIPLRYGSAVKYSK
;
A
#
# COMPACT_ATOMS: atom_id res chain seq x y z
N MET A 1 -3.86 -1.68 18.12
CA MET A 1 -3.21 -0.97 16.98
C MET A 1 -1.74 -1.33 16.88
N GLU A 2 -1.09 -1.63 18.00
CA GLU A 2 0.32 -2.03 18.08
C GLU A 2 0.59 -3.40 17.44
N GLU A 3 -0.21 -4.43 17.77
CA GLU A 3 -0.12 -5.76 17.13
C GLU A 3 -0.24 -5.69 15.58
N LYS A 4 -1.11 -4.82 15.07
CA LYS A 4 -1.27 -4.61 13.62
C LYS A 4 -0.08 -3.90 12.97
N ARG A 5 0.65 -3.11 13.75
CA ARG A 5 1.87 -2.43 13.28
C ARG A 5 3.01 -3.44 13.16
N GLU A 6 3.20 -4.29 14.16
CA GLU A 6 4.22 -5.34 14.14
C GLU A 6 3.99 -6.32 12.99
N GLU A 7 2.75 -6.78 12.80
CA GLU A 7 2.41 -7.66 11.68
C GLU A 7 2.64 -6.97 10.32
N LEU A 8 2.38 -5.67 10.22
CA LEU A 8 2.70 -4.90 9.00
C LEU A 8 4.20 -4.81 8.76
N ILE A 9 4.99 -4.60 9.81
CA ILE A 9 6.46 -4.54 9.73
C ILE A 9 6.99 -5.87 9.19
N ASP A 10 6.54 -6.99 9.76
CA ASP A 10 6.98 -8.33 9.36
C ASP A 10 6.69 -8.61 7.88
N LEU A 11 5.47 -8.26 7.42
CA LEU A 11 5.08 -8.42 6.02
C LEU A 11 5.94 -7.55 5.09
N VAL A 12 6.18 -6.29 5.45
CA VAL A 12 7.01 -5.36 4.66
C VAL A 12 8.46 -5.83 4.58
N GLU A 13 9.04 -6.27 5.70
CA GLU A 13 10.41 -6.77 5.75
C GLU A 13 10.59 -8.07 4.97
N LYS A 14 9.62 -8.99 5.09
CA LYS A 14 9.60 -10.23 4.31
C LYS A 14 9.55 -9.93 2.82
N ALA A 15 8.64 -9.07 2.39
CA ALA A 15 8.51 -8.66 1.00
C ALA A 15 9.78 -7.99 0.45
N TYR A 16 10.48 -7.20 1.27
CA TYR A 16 11.76 -6.59 0.90
C TYR A 16 12.88 -7.62 0.67
N LYS A 17 12.93 -8.67 1.50
CA LYS A 17 13.95 -9.74 1.46
C LYS A 17 13.71 -10.73 0.32
N ASP A 18 12.45 -11.12 0.11
CA ASP A 18 12.06 -12.26 -0.73
C ASP A 18 11.83 -11.84 -2.19
N VAL A 19 11.25 -10.67 -2.44
CA VAL A 19 11.07 -10.17 -3.81
C VAL A 19 12.37 -9.55 -4.29
N ARG A 20 13.08 -10.25 -5.18
CA ARG A 20 14.40 -9.83 -5.70
C ARG A 20 14.42 -9.48 -7.19
N ASP A 21 13.29 -9.59 -7.87
CA ASP A 21 13.18 -9.23 -9.28
C ASP A 21 13.56 -7.76 -9.49
N LEU A 22 14.46 -7.51 -10.45
CA LEU A 22 15.01 -6.19 -10.78
C LEU A 22 13.92 -5.18 -11.11
N LYS A 23 12.80 -5.63 -11.72
CA LYS A 23 11.69 -4.74 -12.08
C LYS A 23 11.06 -4.04 -10.87
N PHE A 24 11.19 -4.62 -9.68
CA PHE A 24 10.65 -4.09 -8.43
C PHE A 24 11.66 -3.32 -7.59
N ASN A 25 12.90 -3.10 -8.04
CA ASN A 25 13.94 -2.46 -7.22
C ASN A 25 13.51 -1.08 -6.67
N THR A 26 12.85 -0.25 -7.48
CA THR A 26 12.32 1.03 -7.01
C THR A 26 11.29 0.86 -5.89
N PHE A 27 10.39 -0.12 -6.02
CA PHE A 27 9.40 -0.41 -5.00
C PHE A 27 10.03 -1.02 -3.74
N ARG A 28 11.07 -1.86 -3.87
CA ARG A 28 11.85 -2.38 -2.73
C ARG A 28 12.49 -1.27 -1.90
N ILE A 29 13.02 -0.22 -2.54
CA ILE A 29 13.55 0.95 -1.81
C ILE A 29 12.44 1.63 -1.01
N LYS A 30 11.23 1.73 -1.56
CA LYS A 30 10.07 2.27 -0.83
C LYS A 30 9.64 1.37 0.33
N LEU A 31 9.65 0.04 0.17
CA LEU A 31 9.38 -0.91 1.26
C LEU A 31 10.34 -0.71 2.43
N LEU A 32 11.63 -0.50 2.16
CA LEU A 32 12.61 -0.19 3.20
C LEU A 32 12.27 1.12 3.93
N GLN A 33 11.80 2.14 3.21
CA GLN A 33 11.36 3.39 3.83
C GLN A 33 10.09 3.19 4.68
N PHE A 34 9.13 2.39 4.21
CA PHE A 34 7.92 2.08 4.98
C PHE A 34 8.24 1.31 6.25
N SER A 35 9.14 0.33 6.22
CA SER A 35 9.60 -0.38 7.42
C SER A 35 10.20 0.59 8.44
N LYS A 36 11.11 1.48 8.02
CA LYS A 36 11.68 2.52 8.90
C LYS A 36 10.61 3.43 9.51
N ASP A 37 9.66 3.85 8.69
CA ASP A 37 8.56 4.72 9.12
C ASP A 37 7.65 4.03 10.14
N LEU A 38 7.41 2.72 9.98
CA LEU A 38 6.66 1.91 10.93
C LEU A 38 7.40 1.76 12.27
N HIS A 39 8.70 1.46 12.23
CA HIS A 39 9.56 1.36 13.43
C HIS A 39 9.65 2.69 14.19
N ASN A 40 9.69 3.82 13.46
CA ASN A 40 9.74 5.16 14.05
C ASN A 40 8.40 5.67 14.61
N GLY A 41 7.37 4.81 14.67
CA GLY A 41 6.07 5.18 15.24
C GLY A 41 5.24 6.14 14.39
N LYS A 42 5.60 6.38 13.10
CA LYS A 42 4.77 7.23 12.22
C LYS A 42 3.38 6.64 12.04
N ASP A 43 2.43 7.49 11.64
CA ASP A 43 1.02 7.14 11.49
C ASP A 43 0.83 5.89 10.61
N CYS A 44 0.37 4.81 11.24
CA CYS A 44 0.20 3.51 10.61
C CYS A 44 -0.90 3.53 9.54
N ILE A 45 -1.96 4.33 9.73
CA ILE A 45 -3.05 4.46 8.76
C ILE A 45 -2.53 5.13 7.50
N LYS A 46 -1.74 6.20 7.66
CA LYS A 46 -1.10 6.88 6.53
C LYS A 46 -0.19 5.92 5.77
N ILE A 47 0.66 5.18 6.47
CA ILE A 47 1.57 4.20 5.86
C ILE A 47 0.79 3.11 5.11
N MET A 48 -0.31 2.61 5.66
CA MET A 48 -1.19 1.65 4.99
C MET A 48 -1.78 2.22 3.69
N LEU A 49 -2.20 3.49 3.69
CA LEU A 49 -2.72 4.16 2.49
C LEU A 49 -1.64 4.30 1.42
N ASP A 50 -0.45 4.76 1.81
CA ASP A 50 0.68 4.94 0.92
C ASP A 50 1.14 3.58 0.34
N LEU A 51 1.25 2.54 1.17
CA LEU A 51 1.56 1.17 0.75
C LEU A 51 0.54 0.65 -0.27
N ARG A 52 -0.76 0.84 -0.01
CA ARG A 52 -1.81 0.42 -0.96
C ARG A 52 -1.65 1.12 -2.31
N ALA A 53 -1.38 2.42 -2.32
CA ALA A 53 -1.23 3.19 -3.55
C ALA A 53 0.02 2.79 -4.33
N GLU A 54 1.12 2.52 -3.64
CA GLU A 54 2.38 2.06 -4.23
C GLU A 54 2.26 0.63 -4.76
N LEU A 55 1.60 -0.29 -4.04
CA LEU A 55 1.32 -1.66 -4.52
C LEU A 55 0.51 -1.65 -5.81
N LEU A 56 -0.52 -0.80 -5.90
CA LEU A 56 -1.34 -0.64 -7.12
C LEU A 56 -0.57 -0.01 -8.29
N GLN A 57 0.65 0.48 -8.07
CA GLN A 57 1.51 1.09 -9.09
C GLN A 57 2.84 0.33 -9.26
N ALA A 58 3.07 -0.74 -8.48
CA ALA A 58 4.31 -1.49 -8.48
C ALA A 58 4.59 -2.17 -9.83
N ASP A 59 3.55 -2.55 -10.56
CA ASP A 59 3.65 -3.05 -11.93
C ASP A 59 2.55 -2.44 -12.81
N LEU A 60 2.91 -1.42 -13.59
CA LEU A 60 2.00 -0.74 -14.52
C LEU A 60 1.80 -1.49 -15.83
N SER A 61 2.57 -2.56 -16.09
CA SER A 61 2.34 -3.42 -17.25
C SER A 61 1.10 -4.31 -17.08
N LEU A 62 0.69 -4.55 -15.83
CA LEU A 62 -0.51 -5.30 -15.50
C LEU A 62 -1.79 -4.46 -15.69
N LYS A 63 -2.84 -5.12 -16.19
CA LYS A 63 -4.20 -4.54 -16.26
C LYS A 63 -4.69 -4.23 -14.85
N LEU A 64 -5.48 -3.17 -14.70
CA LEU A 64 -5.94 -2.69 -13.39
C LEU A 64 -6.54 -3.79 -12.50
N LYS A 65 -7.35 -4.67 -13.08
CA LYS A 65 -8.00 -5.80 -12.39
C LYS A 65 -7.01 -6.89 -11.91
N ASP A 66 -5.86 -6.99 -12.54
CA ASP A 66 -4.85 -8.03 -12.31
C ASP A 66 -3.64 -7.47 -11.51
N ARG A 67 -3.67 -6.20 -11.12
CA ARG A 67 -2.51 -5.50 -10.51
C ARG A 67 -2.10 -6.02 -9.15
N ILE A 68 -2.98 -6.70 -8.41
CA ILE A 68 -2.61 -7.32 -7.14
C ILE A 68 -2.34 -8.81 -7.33
N SER A 69 -3.18 -9.50 -8.11
CA SER A 69 -3.04 -10.94 -8.37
C SER A 69 -1.83 -11.29 -9.24
N GLY A 70 -1.31 -10.35 -10.03
CA GLY A 70 -0.10 -10.53 -10.84
C GLY A 70 1.19 -10.08 -10.16
N LEU A 71 1.13 -9.56 -8.93
CA LEU A 71 2.33 -9.26 -8.14
C LEU A 71 2.88 -10.52 -7.47
N PRO A 72 4.17 -10.49 -7.06
CA PRO A 72 4.71 -11.47 -6.13
C PRO A 72 3.81 -11.68 -4.92
N LYS A 73 3.77 -12.92 -4.44
CA LYS A 73 2.90 -13.34 -3.34
C LYS A 73 3.04 -12.41 -2.13
N GLU A 74 4.26 -12.04 -1.79
CA GLU A 74 4.58 -11.22 -0.62
C GLU A 74 3.97 -9.80 -0.73
N TYR A 75 3.88 -9.24 -1.93
CA TYR A 75 3.20 -7.97 -2.18
C TYR A 75 1.68 -8.12 -2.08
N GLY A 76 1.15 -9.23 -2.58
CA GLY A 76 -0.24 -9.62 -2.39
C GLY A 76 -0.61 -9.77 -0.92
N ASP A 77 0.24 -10.40 -0.12
CA ASP A 77 0.05 -10.60 1.33
C ASP A 77 -0.06 -9.26 2.07
N ILE A 78 0.82 -8.29 1.76
CA ILE A 78 0.70 -6.92 2.30
C ILE A 78 -0.64 -6.29 1.92
N TYR A 79 -1.04 -6.37 0.65
CA TYR A 79 -2.30 -5.78 0.19
C TYR A 79 -3.51 -6.38 0.92
N ASN A 80 -3.54 -7.72 1.02
CA ASN A 80 -4.62 -8.47 1.65
C ASN A 80 -4.70 -8.20 3.15
N PHE A 81 -3.57 -7.90 3.80
CA PHE A 81 -3.54 -7.46 5.18
C PHE A 81 -4.09 -6.03 5.35
N ILE A 82 -3.66 -5.10 4.51
CA ILE A 82 -4.02 -3.67 4.60
C ILE A 82 -5.49 -3.41 4.24
N PHE A 83 -5.98 -4.05 3.17
CA PHE A 83 -7.31 -3.77 2.60
C PHE A 83 -8.47 -3.85 3.62
N PRO A 84 -8.64 -4.93 4.41
CA PRO A 84 -9.72 -5.01 5.39
C PRO A 84 -9.56 -4.01 6.53
N GLN A 85 -8.33 -3.62 6.88
CA GLN A 85 -8.07 -2.64 7.94
C GLN A 85 -8.49 -1.24 7.50
N LEU A 86 -8.11 -0.84 6.27
CA LEU A 86 -8.55 0.41 5.68
C LEU A 86 -10.07 0.45 5.50
N LYS A 87 -10.71 -0.67 5.13
CA LYS A 87 -12.18 -0.74 5.01
C LYS A 87 -12.92 -0.57 6.35
N ARG A 88 -12.29 -0.98 7.46
CA ARG A 88 -12.86 -0.83 8.82
C ARG A 88 -12.67 0.58 9.40
N ILE A 89 -11.79 1.38 8.81
CA ILE A 89 -11.60 2.77 9.23
C ILE A 89 -12.75 3.61 8.65
N ASP A 90 -13.37 4.42 9.51
CA ASP A 90 -14.47 5.32 9.15
C ASP A 90 -14.10 6.15 7.91
N SER A 91 -15.00 6.24 6.94
CA SER A 91 -14.80 6.97 5.69
C SER A 91 -14.44 8.44 5.93
N LYS A 92 -14.86 9.03 7.06
CA LYS A 92 -14.48 10.40 7.49
C LYS A 92 -13.02 10.50 7.94
N VAL A 93 -12.44 9.44 8.48
CA VAL A 93 -11.02 9.39 8.83
C VAL A 93 -10.20 9.25 7.56
N LEU A 94 -10.62 8.39 6.63
CA LEU A 94 -10.01 8.27 5.30
C LEU A 94 -10.10 9.59 4.50
N ASP A 95 -11.19 10.34 4.61
CA ASP A 95 -11.37 11.64 3.94
C ASP A 95 -10.37 12.71 4.43
N ARG A 96 -9.89 12.62 5.68
CA ARG A 96 -8.81 13.51 6.15
C ARG A 96 -7.50 13.24 5.42
N TYR A 97 -7.24 11.99 5.04
CA TYR A 97 -6.06 11.60 4.25
C TYR A 97 -6.28 11.73 2.74
N SER A 98 -7.54 11.73 2.25
CA SER A 98 -7.85 11.98 0.83
C SER A 98 -7.35 13.36 0.36
N ARG A 99 -7.31 14.34 1.27
CA ARG A 99 -6.75 15.68 1.02
C ARG A 99 -5.22 15.72 0.94
N TYR A 100 -4.52 14.69 1.42
CA TYR A 100 -3.05 14.65 1.50
C TYR A 100 -2.38 13.86 0.38
N GLY A 101 -3.15 13.22 -0.50
CA GLY A 101 -2.57 12.40 -1.54
C GLY A 101 -3.62 11.61 -2.31
N PHE A 102 -4.59 12.31 -2.89
CA PHE A 102 -5.22 11.77 -4.09
C PHE A 102 -4.09 11.63 -5.12
N ILE A 103 -3.48 10.46 -5.21
CA ILE A 103 -2.71 10.07 -6.39
C ILE A 103 -3.82 9.79 -7.41
N PRO A 104 -4.10 10.70 -8.36
CA PRO A 104 -4.87 10.28 -9.51
C PRO A 104 -4.10 9.11 -10.08
N LEU A 105 -4.74 7.93 -10.12
CA LEU A 105 -4.34 6.91 -11.09
C LEU A 105 -4.11 7.70 -12.38
N ARG A 106 -2.86 7.80 -12.85
CA ARG A 106 -2.48 8.54 -14.05
C ARG A 106 -3.16 7.87 -15.25
N TYR A 107 -4.47 8.04 -15.39
CA TYR A 107 -5.36 7.65 -16.47
C TYR A 107 -6.75 8.23 -16.17
N GLY A 108 -6.90 9.54 -16.37
CA GLY A 108 -8.11 10.20 -16.89
C GLY A 108 -9.51 9.84 -16.37
N SER A 109 -9.68 9.24 -15.19
CA SER A 109 -10.99 8.76 -14.73
C SER A 109 -11.19 9.11 -13.26
N ALA A 110 -11.60 10.36 -13.01
CA ALA A 110 -12.15 10.75 -11.72
C ALA A 110 -13.52 10.06 -11.56
N VAL A 111 -13.58 9.01 -10.74
CA VAL A 111 -14.88 8.47 -10.32
C VAL A 111 -15.47 9.44 -9.30
N LYS A 112 -16.43 10.22 -9.76
CA LYS A 112 -17.24 11.13 -8.95
C LYS A 112 -18.27 10.29 -8.19
N TYR A 113 -18.12 10.18 -6.87
CA TYR A 113 -19.22 9.69 -6.04
C TYR A 113 -20.25 10.81 -5.95
N SER A 114 -21.37 10.65 -6.67
CA SER A 114 -22.53 11.51 -6.52
C SER A 114 -23.16 11.30 -5.15
N LYS A 115 -23.57 12.42 -4.56
CA LYS A 115 -24.22 12.56 -3.26
C LYS A 115 -25.48 11.72 -3.12
#